data_AF-A0A0B6ZUI6-F1
#
_entry.id   AF-A0A0B6ZUI6-F1
#
_cell.length_a   1.000
_cell.length_b   1.000
_cell.length_c   1.000
_cell.angle_alpha   90.00
_cell.angle_beta   90.00
_cell.angle_gamma   90.00
#
_symmetry.space_group_name_H-M   'P 1'
#
loop_
_entity.id
_entity.type
_entity.pdbx_description
1 polymer ?
#
loop_
_entity_poly.entity_id
_entity_poly.type
_entity_poly.pdbx_seq_one_letter_code
_entity_poly.pdbx_strand_id
1 'polypeptide(L)'
;MVSATTQAVIESRHTQQQAAESVAVSVMTETSAVPPHNKDALSPDDVYKLKDLVPPDVLESINFKSEVFNKHTQEDITKWRTEKLYSSFVLDKIENLSLREDARRLQSQCLMYLQYLINVFLMKAKDLGKKVPLPGDWPAPVKKYILKTFTLEVVEPGKRYQRCVPSRLKDLLLSHILVLCLKLSQFELPLLTLTNDLNLSHKRISTHFTILGCTIKKSKSPQGLDVYRAVLNVPLKFPEIKDKRAKNRIF
;
A
#
# COMPACT_ATOMS: atom_id res chain seq x y z
N MET A 1 -10.41 -11.19 54.98
CA MET A 1 -10.41 -11.98 53.73
C MET A 1 -11.18 -11.26 52.61
N VAL A 2 -10.70 -10.11 52.11
CA VAL A 2 -11.44 -9.33 51.07
C VAL A 2 -10.58 -8.95 49.85
N SER A 3 -9.35 -9.45 49.73
CA SER A 3 -8.43 -9.03 48.66
C SER A 3 -8.55 -9.80 47.33
N ALA A 4 -9.11 -11.01 47.32
CA ALA A 4 -9.09 -11.85 46.12
C ALA A 4 -10.17 -11.47 45.08
N THR A 5 -11.34 -11.02 45.53
CA THR A 5 -12.47 -10.72 44.64
C THR A 5 -12.26 -9.41 43.86
N THR A 6 -11.57 -8.43 44.44
CA THR A 6 -11.34 -7.13 43.78
C THR A 6 -10.27 -7.22 42.68
N GLN A 7 -9.26 -8.08 42.84
CA GLN A 7 -8.22 -8.28 41.81
C GLN A 7 -8.78 -8.98 40.55
N ALA A 8 -9.61 -10.01 40.73
CA ALA A 8 -10.22 -10.73 39.62
C ALA A 8 -11.18 -9.85 38.77
N VAL A 9 -11.87 -8.88 39.40
CA VAL A 9 -12.75 -7.94 38.70
C VAL A 9 -11.97 -6.87 37.93
N ILE A 10 -10.77 -6.49 38.40
CA ILE A 10 -9.90 -5.53 37.73
C ILE A 10 -9.25 -6.18 36.49
N GLU A 11 -8.74 -7.41 36.63
CA GLU A 11 -8.13 -8.15 35.50
C GLU A 11 -9.14 -8.41 34.39
N SER A 12 -10.35 -8.85 34.73
CA SER A 12 -11.41 -9.12 33.74
C SER A 12 -11.89 -7.86 33.01
N ARG A 13 -11.92 -6.69 33.68
CA ARG A 13 -12.18 -5.39 33.02
C ARG A 13 -11.03 -4.98 32.09
N HIS A 14 -9.78 -5.20 32.51
CA HIS A 14 -8.61 -4.86 31.69
C HIS A 14 -8.52 -5.71 30.42
N THR A 15 -8.84 -7.01 30.50
CA THR A 15 -8.90 -7.92 29.34
C THR A 15 -10.06 -7.56 28.41
N GLN A 16 -11.23 -7.21 28.94
CA GLN A 16 -12.38 -6.77 28.13
C GLN A 16 -12.11 -5.43 27.44
N GLN A 17 -11.39 -4.52 28.08
CA GLN A 17 -11.04 -3.22 27.50
C GLN A 17 -9.97 -3.36 26.40
N GLN A 18 -8.97 -4.23 26.57
CA GLN A 18 -8.01 -4.58 25.52
C GLN A 18 -8.66 -5.33 24.35
N ALA A 19 -9.64 -6.20 24.62
CA ALA A 19 -10.40 -6.88 23.59
C ALA A 19 -11.28 -5.88 22.82
N ALA A 20 -11.94 -4.94 23.50
CA ALA A 20 -12.76 -3.92 22.87
C ALA A 20 -11.93 -2.92 22.04
N GLU A 21 -10.75 -2.52 22.53
CA GLU A 21 -9.81 -1.67 21.78
C GLU A 21 -9.25 -2.40 20.55
N SER A 22 -8.87 -3.68 20.67
CA SER A 22 -8.37 -4.44 19.52
C SER A 22 -9.45 -4.67 18.45
N VAL A 23 -10.71 -4.88 18.84
CA VAL A 23 -11.85 -4.99 17.93
C VAL A 23 -12.24 -3.62 17.34
N ALA A 24 -12.19 -2.53 18.11
CA ALA A 24 -12.44 -1.20 17.58
C ALA A 24 -11.36 -0.76 16.58
N VAL A 25 -10.08 -1.08 16.86
CA VAL A 25 -8.97 -0.84 15.94
C VAL A 25 -9.13 -1.70 14.68
N SER A 26 -9.53 -2.97 14.77
CA SER A 26 -9.75 -3.81 13.59
C SER A 26 -10.89 -3.27 12.71
N VAL A 27 -12.02 -2.86 13.30
CA VAL A 27 -13.19 -2.32 12.58
C VAL A 27 -12.89 -0.93 11.96
N MET A 28 -12.12 -0.07 12.64
CA MET A 28 -11.67 1.21 12.06
C MET A 28 -10.65 1.01 10.92
N THR A 29 -9.80 -0.01 11.02
CA THR A 29 -8.86 -0.38 9.95
C THR A 29 -9.62 -0.98 8.76
N GLU A 30 -10.69 -1.74 9.01
CA GLU A 30 -11.55 -2.31 7.97
C GLU A 30 -12.36 -1.26 7.20
N THR A 31 -12.59 -0.06 7.76
CA THR A 31 -13.35 1.03 7.11
C THR A 31 -12.46 2.10 6.47
N SER A 32 -11.17 2.15 6.80
CA SER A 32 -10.20 3.10 6.24
C SER A 32 -9.63 2.64 4.89
N ALA A 33 -9.20 3.58 4.05
CA ALA A 33 -8.36 3.31 2.89
C ALA A 33 -6.86 3.28 3.25
N VAL A 34 -6.51 3.58 4.50
CA VAL A 34 -5.13 3.57 5.01
C VAL A 34 -4.78 2.16 5.48
N PRO A 35 -3.60 1.61 5.11
CA PRO A 35 -3.13 0.33 5.61
C PRO A 35 -2.95 0.33 7.14
N PRO A 36 -2.86 -0.85 7.78
CA PRO A 36 -2.49 -0.95 9.19
C PRO A 36 -1.21 -0.16 9.48
N HIS A 37 -1.24 0.69 10.51
CA HIS A 37 -0.13 1.59 10.82
C HIS A 37 0.05 1.83 12.31
N ASN A 38 1.29 2.08 12.72
CA ASN A 38 1.66 2.48 14.07
C ASN A 38 1.73 4.01 14.16
N LYS A 39 0.79 4.62 14.89
CA LYS A 39 0.75 6.09 15.09
C LYS A 39 1.90 6.59 15.97
N ASP A 40 2.40 5.73 16.85
CA ASP A 40 3.44 6.04 17.83
C ASP A 40 4.85 5.66 17.32
N ALA A 41 4.98 5.45 16.01
CA ALA A 41 6.25 5.11 15.38
C ALA A 41 7.28 6.25 15.55
N LEU A 42 8.47 5.88 16.04
CA LEU A 42 9.62 6.79 16.22
C LEU A 42 10.54 6.82 14.99
N SER A 43 10.31 5.93 14.03
CA SER A 43 10.99 5.86 12.75
C SER A 43 9.97 5.71 11.62
N PRO A 44 10.18 6.33 10.44
CA PRO A 44 9.31 6.14 9.28
C PRO A 44 9.13 4.67 8.89
N ASP A 45 10.13 3.81 9.14
CA ASP A 45 10.05 2.38 8.83
C ASP A 45 9.04 1.62 9.70
N ASP A 46 8.85 2.08 10.93
CA ASP A 46 7.94 1.48 11.92
C ASP A 46 6.49 1.89 11.75
N VAL A 47 6.23 2.94 10.94
CA VAL A 47 4.86 3.40 10.64
C VAL A 47 4.07 2.29 9.96
N TYR A 48 4.64 1.73 8.90
CA TYR A 48 4.01 0.70 8.06
C TYR A 48 4.92 -0.53 8.01
N LYS A 49 4.56 -1.57 8.76
CA LYS A 49 5.35 -2.81 8.80
C LYS A 49 5.13 -3.60 7.52
N LEU A 50 6.22 -4.12 6.95
CA LEU A 50 6.15 -4.87 5.69
C LEU A 50 5.21 -6.09 5.79
N LYS A 51 5.25 -6.82 6.90
CA LYS A 51 4.41 -7.99 7.16
C LYS A 51 2.90 -7.70 7.13
N ASP A 52 2.51 -6.45 7.42
CA ASP A 52 1.11 -6.01 7.43
C ASP A 52 0.67 -5.57 6.01
N LEU A 53 1.61 -5.21 5.14
CA LEU A 53 1.36 -4.90 3.73
C LEU A 53 1.30 -6.17 2.89
N VAL A 54 2.25 -7.08 3.13
CA VAL A 54 2.40 -8.37 2.45
C VAL A 54 2.79 -9.45 3.47
N PRO A 55 1.92 -10.45 3.69
CA PRO A 55 2.22 -11.56 4.58
C PRO A 55 3.50 -12.31 4.16
N PRO A 56 4.27 -12.87 5.10
CA PRO A 56 5.53 -13.55 4.79
C PRO A 56 5.39 -14.71 3.80
N ASP A 57 4.31 -15.50 3.89
CA ASP A 57 4.02 -16.62 2.97
C ASP A 57 3.75 -16.13 1.54
N VAL A 58 3.05 -15.01 1.41
CA VAL A 58 2.82 -14.36 0.12
C VAL A 58 4.15 -13.88 -0.46
N LEU A 59 4.98 -13.22 0.35
CA LEU A 59 6.28 -12.69 -0.08
C LEU A 59 7.26 -13.82 -0.48
N GLU A 60 7.28 -14.91 0.28
CA GLU A 60 8.08 -16.10 -0.03
C GLU A 60 7.66 -16.73 -1.36
N SER A 61 6.36 -16.82 -1.63
CA SER A 61 5.85 -17.37 -2.89
C SER A 61 6.26 -16.57 -4.15
N ILE A 62 6.67 -15.31 -3.98
CA ILE A 62 7.13 -14.43 -5.06
C ILE A 62 8.60 -14.68 -5.41
N ASN A 63 9.37 -15.34 -4.54
CA ASN A 63 10.82 -15.44 -4.64
C ASN A 63 11.32 -15.84 -6.04
N PHE A 64 10.78 -16.93 -6.60
CA PHE A 64 11.14 -17.41 -7.93
C PHE A 64 10.86 -16.37 -9.03
N LYS A 65 9.70 -15.71 -8.97
CA LYS A 65 9.34 -14.68 -9.96
C LYS A 65 10.23 -13.46 -9.85
N SER A 66 10.65 -13.08 -8.64
CA SER A 66 11.52 -11.93 -8.42
C SER A 66 12.98 -12.15 -8.81
N GLU A 67 13.42 -13.38 -9.08
CA GLU A 67 14.82 -13.66 -9.45
C GLU A 67 15.28 -12.91 -10.70
N VAL A 68 14.36 -12.65 -11.63
CA VAL A 68 14.63 -11.89 -12.84
C VAL A 68 15.19 -10.49 -12.52
N PHE A 69 14.78 -9.88 -11.41
CA PHE A 69 15.32 -8.58 -10.96
C PHE A 69 16.67 -8.71 -10.28
N ASN A 70 16.97 -9.83 -9.64
CA ASN A 70 18.27 -10.03 -8.99
C ASN A 70 19.41 -10.18 -10.00
N LYS A 71 19.11 -10.82 -11.15
CA LYS A 71 20.08 -11.23 -12.18
C LYS A 71 19.96 -10.38 -13.45
N HIS A 72 19.35 -9.20 -13.37
CA HIS A 72 19.10 -8.36 -14.53
C HIS A 72 20.41 -7.87 -15.17
N THR A 73 20.39 -7.69 -16.49
CA THR A 73 21.42 -6.92 -17.21
C THR A 73 20.89 -5.55 -17.64
N GLN A 74 21.76 -4.69 -18.19
CA GLN A 74 21.31 -3.41 -18.73
C GLN A 74 20.45 -3.60 -20.00
N GLU A 75 20.74 -4.63 -20.79
CA GLU A 75 19.92 -5.02 -21.96
C GLU A 75 18.53 -5.45 -21.52
N ASP A 76 18.41 -6.21 -20.42
CA ASP A 76 17.13 -6.59 -19.85
C ASP A 76 16.28 -5.37 -19.48
N ILE A 77 16.84 -4.41 -18.75
CA ILE A 77 16.13 -3.18 -18.37
C ILE A 77 15.69 -2.39 -19.60
N THR A 78 16.57 -2.26 -20.60
CA THR A 78 16.27 -1.55 -21.85
C THR A 78 15.13 -2.21 -22.60
N LYS A 79 15.16 -3.55 -22.68
CA LYS A 79 14.08 -4.35 -23.28
C LYS A 79 12.78 -4.17 -22.52
N TRP A 80 12.79 -4.32 -21.20
CA TRP A 80 11.59 -4.20 -20.37
C TRP A 80 10.96 -2.81 -20.43
N ARG A 81 11.78 -1.75 -20.53
CA ARG A 81 11.32 -0.37 -20.72
C ARG A 81 10.66 -0.18 -22.08
N THR A 82 11.25 -0.72 -23.14
CA THR A 82 10.73 -0.64 -24.51
C THR A 82 9.41 -1.39 -24.67
N GLU A 83 9.34 -2.60 -24.11
CA GLU A 83 8.17 -3.48 -24.13
C GLU A 83 7.11 -3.09 -23.08
N LYS A 84 7.40 -2.10 -22.22
CA LYS A 84 6.54 -1.64 -21.12
C LYS A 84 6.08 -2.79 -20.20
N LEU A 85 6.98 -3.75 -19.93
CA LEU A 85 6.68 -4.91 -19.07
C LEU A 85 6.56 -4.52 -17.59
N TYR A 86 7.36 -3.55 -17.17
CA TYR A 86 7.40 -3.05 -15.79
C TYR A 86 7.20 -1.54 -15.77
N SER A 87 6.63 -1.05 -14.66
CA SER A 87 6.48 0.39 -14.41
C SER A 87 7.84 1.09 -14.32
N SER A 88 7.88 2.38 -14.69
CA SER A 88 9.12 3.17 -14.71
C SER A 88 9.76 3.20 -13.33
N PHE A 89 8.95 3.41 -12.28
CA PHE A 89 9.41 3.37 -10.89
C PHE A 89 10.05 2.03 -10.52
N VAL A 90 9.47 0.91 -10.95
CA VAL A 90 10.05 -0.42 -10.69
C VAL A 90 11.39 -0.56 -11.39
N LEU A 91 11.50 -0.17 -12.66
CA LEU A 91 12.75 -0.23 -13.43
C LEU A 91 13.85 0.63 -12.83
N ASP A 92 13.54 1.87 -12.46
CA ASP A 92 14.50 2.80 -11.85
C ASP A 92 15.01 2.26 -10.50
N LYS A 93 14.20 1.47 -9.79
CA LYS A 93 14.61 0.81 -8.54
C LYS A 93 15.40 -0.47 -8.75
N ILE A 94 15.14 -1.21 -9.83
CA ILE A 94 15.93 -2.38 -10.20
C ILE A 94 17.38 -1.98 -10.48
N GLU A 95 17.59 -0.85 -11.18
CA GLU A 95 18.91 -0.28 -11.46
C GLU A 95 19.70 0.07 -10.19
N ASN A 96 19.00 0.30 -9.06
CA ASN A 96 19.57 0.76 -7.80
C ASN A 96 19.36 -0.25 -6.64
N LEU A 97 19.32 -1.55 -6.95
CA LEU A 97 19.22 -2.60 -5.94
C LEU A 97 20.44 -2.62 -5.01
N SER A 98 20.20 -2.99 -3.75
CA SER A 98 21.23 -3.17 -2.73
C SER A 98 22.35 -4.11 -3.21
N LEU A 99 23.59 -3.86 -2.77
CA LEU A 99 24.70 -4.79 -2.97
C LEU A 99 24.65 -5.98 -1.99
N ARG A 100 23.99 -5.80 -0.84
CA ARG A 100 23.78 -6.85 0.16
C ARG A 100 22.72 -7.83 -0.34
N GLU A 101 23.04 -9.12 -0.43
CA GLU A 101 22.21 -10.14 -1.10
C GLU A 101 20.83 -10.32 -0.46
N ASP A 102 20.75 -10.37 0.86
CA ASP A 102 19.50 -10.46 1.63
C ASP A 102 18.57 -9.27 1.35
N ALA A 103 19.12 -8.05 1.39
CA ALA A 103 18.38 -6.83 1.12
C ALA A 103 17.98 -6.73 -0.36
N ARG A 104 18.88 -7.13 -1.28
CA ARG A 104 18.60 -7.19 -2.72
C ARG A 104 17.43 -8.14 -3.00
N ARG A 105 17.47 -9.34 -2.44
CA ARG A 105 16.39 -10.33 -2.57
C ARG A 105 15.06 -9.77 -2.07
N LEU A 106 15.07 -9.18 -0.87
CA LEU A 106 13.87 -8.58 -0.29
C LEU A 106 13.33 -7.42 -1.14
N GLN A 107 14.20 -6.53 -1.65
CA GLN A 107 13.82 -5.45 -2.54
C GLN A 107 13.20 -5.98 -3.84
N SER A 108 13.81 -7.00 -4.46
CA SER A 108 13.28 -7.65 -5.66
C SER A 108 11.91 -8.29 -5.43
N GLN A 109 11.70 -8.95 -4.29
CA GLN A 109 10.39 -9.49 -3.92
C GLN A 109 9.36 -8.38 -3.75
N CYS A 110 9.72 -7.29 -3.06
CA CYS A 110 8.85 -6.13 -2.89
C CYS A 110 8.53 -5.44 -4.21
N LEU A 111 9.49 -5.31 -5.13
CA LEU A 111 9.31 -4.72 -6.45
C LEU A 111 8.39 -5.57 -7.34
N MET A 112 8.55 -6.91 -7.28
CA MET A 112 7.68 -7.80 -8.04
C MET A 112 6.25 -7.77 -7.50
N TYR A 113 6.10 -7.76 -6.17
CA TYR A 113 4.80 -7.58 -5.55
C TYR A 113 4.16 -6.23 -5.91
N LEU A 114 4.94 -5.14 -5.86
CA LEU A 114 4.52 -3.81 -6.27
C LEU A 114 4.01 -3.81 -7.71
N GLN A 115 4.73 -4.45 -8.64
CA GLN A 115 4.29 -4.57 -10.03
C GLN A 115 2.94 -5.29 -10.12
N TYR A 116 2.74 -6.38 -9.37
CA TYR A 116 1.45 -7.08 -9.34
C TYR A 116 0.31 -6.18 -8.87
N LEU A 117 0.54 -5.38 -7.81
CA LEU A 117 -0.46 -4.42 -7.34
C LEU A 117 -0.75 -3.33 -8.38
N ILE A 118 0.26 -2.78 -9.04
CA ILE A 118 0.10 -1.79 -10.12
C ILE A 118 -0.73 -2.38 -11.26
N ASN A 119 -0.41 -3.60 -11.69
CA ASN A 119 -1.17 -4.30 -12.74
C ASN A 119 -2.65 -4.41 -12.36
N VAL A 120 -2.95 -4.85 -11.13
CA VAL A 120 -4.32 -4.97 -10.61
C VAL A 120 -5.01 -3.62 -10.53
N PHE A 121 -4.31 -2.57 -10.10
CA PHE A 121 -4.85 -1.22 -9.97
C PHE A 121 -5.28 -0.62 -11.32
N LEU A 122 -4.52 -0.91 -12.37
CA LEU A 122 -4.75 -0.45 -13.74
C LEU A 122 -5.79 -1.29 -14.50
N MET A 123 -6.13 -2.48 -14.02
CA MET A 123 -7.17 -3.31 -14.63
C MET A 123 -8.54 -2.63 -14.59
N LYS A 124 -9.33 -2.83 -15.65
CA LYS A 124 -10.73 -2.37 -15.69
C LYS A 124 -11.58 -3.25 -14.77
N ALA A 125 -12.61 -2.67 -14.15
CA ALA A 125 -13.51 -3.38 -13.25
C ALA A 125 -14.12 -4.64 -13.89
N LYS A 126 -14.44 -4.58 -15.20
CA LYS A 126 -14.95 -5.72 -15.98
C LYS A 126 -13.98 -6.90 -16.07
N ASP A 127 -12.67 -6.63 -16.08
CA ASP A 127 -11.65 -7.68 -16.20
C ASP A 127 -11.40 -8.34 -14.84
N LEU A 128 -11.43 -7.55 -13.76
CA LEU A 128 -11.39 -8.07 -12.38
C LEU A 128 -12.64 -8.87 -12.01
N GLY A 129 -13.78 -8.57 -12.64
CA GLY A 129 -15.04 -9.30 -12.45
C GLY A 129 -15.06 -10.72 -13.04
N LYS A 130 -14.05 -11.12 -13.84
CA LYS A 130 -13.97 -12.46 -14.44
C LYS A 130 -13.69 -13.53 -13.36
N LYS A 131 -14.03 -14.79 -13.66
CA LYS A 131 -13.77 -15.93 -12.77
C LYS A 131 -12.28 -16.08 -12.46
N VAL A 132 -11.44 -15.94 -13.48
CA VAL A 132 -9.97 -15.96 -13.38
C VAL A 132 -9.46 -14.61 -13.90
N PRO A 133 -9.36 -13.58 -13.04
CA PRO A 133 -9.00 -12.24 -13.48
C PRO A 133 -7.48 -12.02 -13.58
N LEU A 134 -6.69 -12.75 -12.79
CA LEU A 134 -5.24 -12.57 -12.71
C LEU A 134 -4.49 -13.56 -13.61
N PRO A 135 -3.30 -13.20 -14.13
CA PRO A 135 -2.50 -14.07 -14.98
C PRO A 135 -2.22 -15.45 -14.36
N GLY A 136 -2.22 -16.48 -15.22
CA GLY A 136 -2.05 -17.87 -14.79
C GLY A 136 -0.68 -18.14 -14.15
N ASP A 137 0.35 -17.47 -14.65
CA ASP A 137 1.74 -17.63 -14.26
C ASP A 137 2.08 -16.98 -12.90
N TRP A 138 1.19 -16.19 -12.32
CA TRP A 138 1.39 -15.62 -10.98
C TRP A 138 1.28 -16.69 -9.88
N PRO A 139 2.08 -16.59 -8.79
CA PRO A 139 1.99 -17.51 -7.67
C PRO A 139 0.57 -17.56 -7.07
N ALA A 140 0.09 -18.76 -6.75
CA ALA A 140 -1.25 -18.95 -6.20
C ALA A 140 -1.50 -18.19 -4.87
N PRO A 141 -0.55 -18.16 -3.91
CA PRO A 141 -0.72 -17.39 -2.67
C PRO A 141 -0.93 -15.89 -2.92
N VAL A 142 -0.17 -15.31 -3.87
CA VAL A 142 -0.31 -13.91 -4.29
C VAL A 142 -1.68 -13.63 -4.86
N LYS A 143 -2.15 -14.46 -5.81
CA LYS A 143 -3.46 -14.29 -6.44
C LYS A 143 -4.57 -14.33 -5.40
N LYS A 144 -4.52 -15.32 -4.50
CA LYS A 144 -5.50 -15.49 -3.43
C LYS A 144 -5.50 -14.28 -2.49
N TYR A 145 -4.32 -13.82 -2.08
CA TYR A 145 -4.20 -12.68 -1.16
C TYR A 145 -4.70 -11.38 -1.79
N ILE A 146 -4.25 -11.03 -3.00
CA ILE A 146 -4.68 -9.80 -3.69
C ILE A 146 -6.20 -9.77 -3.87
N LEU A 147 -6.79 -10.87 -4.35
CA LEU A 147 -8.24 -10.92 -4.58
C LEU A 147 -9.01 -10.85 -3.26
N LYS A 148 -8.55 -11.52 -2.21
CA LYS A 148 -9.19 -11.46 -0.89
C LYS A 148 -9.11 -10.05 -0.27
N THR A 149 -7.99 -9.36 -0.41
CA THR A 149 -7.74 -8.08 0.26
C THR A 149 -8.36 -6.89 -0.48
N PHE A 150 -8.35 -6.89 -1.82
CA PHE A 150 -8.70 -5.72 -2.63
C PHE A 150 -9.98 -5.89 -3.45
N THR A 151 -10.71 -7.01 -3.29
CA THR A 151 -11.98 -7.24 -4.00
C THR A 151 -13.05 -7.80 -3.06
N LEU A 152 -14.31 -7.71 -3.47
CA LEU A 152 -15.42 -8.38 -2.80
C LEU A 152 -16.04 -9.42 -3.73
N GLU A 153 -16.37 -10.56 -3.15
CA GLU A 153 -17.16 -11.59 -3.82
C GLU A 153 -18.62 -11.39 -3.44
N VAL A 154 -19.47 -11.22 -4.45
CA VAL A 154 -20.91 -11.06 -4.30
C VAL A 154 -21.55 -12.38 -4.74
N VAL A 155 -22.11 -13.09 -3.77
CA VAL A 155 -22.85 -14.34 -3.98
C VAL A 155 -24.28 -14.08 -3.57
N GLU A 156 -25.14 -13.84 -4.56
CA GLU A 156 -26.59 -13.69 -4.34
C GLU A 156 -27.31 -14.99 -4.73
N PRO A 157 -28.29 -15.47 -3.93
CA PRO A 157 -29.08 -16.66 -4.26
C PRO A 157 -29.72 -16.52 -5.65
N GLY A 158 -29.47 -17.50 -6.53
CA GLY A 158 -30.00 -17.52 -7.89
C GLY A 158 -29.26 -16.64 -8.91
N LYS A 159 -28.23 -15.88 -8.52
CA LYS A 159 -27.38 -15.13 -9.45
C LYS A 159 -26.01 -15.79 -9.65
N ARG A 160 -25.40 -15.48 -10.80
CA ARG A 160 -24.02 -15.91 -11.08
C ARG A 160 -23.05 -15.20 -10.13
N TYR A 161 -22.04 -15.95 -9.70
CA TYR A 161 -20.89 -15.41 -8.96
C TYR A 161 -20.36 -14.14 -9.63
N GLN A 162 -20.20 -13.08 -8.84
CA GLN A 162 -19.66 -11.81 -9.31
C GLN A 162 -18.57 -11.31 -8.36
N ARG A 163 -17.49 -10.80 -8.93
CA ARG A 163 -16.46 -10.07 -8.19
C ARG A 163 -16.55 -8.58 -8.50
N CYS A 164 -16.47 -7.74 -7.48
CA CYS A 164 -16.44 -6.29 -7.65
C CYS A 164 -15.30 -5.66 -6.86
N VAL A 165 -14.92 -4.44 -7.24
CA VAL A 165 -13.89 -3.65 -6.56
C VAL A 165 -14.53 -2.32 -6.16
N PRO A 166 -15.06 -2.21 -4.94
CA PRO A 166 -15.57 -0.95 -4.42
C PRO A 166 -14.49 0.14 -4.43
N SER A 167 -14.89 1.41 -4.59
CA SER A 167 -13.96 2.55 -4.60
C SER A 167 -13.03 2.56 -3.39
N ARG A 168 -13.54 2.17 -2.21
CA ARG A 168 -12.75 2.05 -0.98
C ARG A 168 -11.61 1.04 -1.11
N LEU A 169 -11.87 -0.15 -1.64
CA LEU A 169 -10.83 -1.18 -1.81
C LEU A 169 -9.84 -0.78 -2.91
N LYS A 170 -10.28 -0.03 -3.91
CA LYS A 170 -9.38 0.56 -4.91
C LYS A 170 -8.44 1.61 -4.29
N ASP A 171 -8.95 2.42 -3.37
CA ASP A 171 -8.14 3.40 -2.63
C ASP A 171 -7.22 2.72 -1.60
N LEU A 172 -7.64 1.61 -0.99
CA LEU A 172 -6.76 0.76 -0.17
C LEU A 172 -5.63 0.13 -0.99
N LEU A 173 -5.94 -0.41 -2.18
CA LEU A 173 -4.94 -0.94 -3.11
C LEU A 173 -3.90 0.12 -3.49
N LEU A 174 -4.36 1.33 -3.84
CA LEU A 174 -3.48 2.46 -4.12
C LEU A 174 -2.60 2.79 -2.91
N SER A 175 -3.17 2.79 -1.72
CA SER A 175 -2.41 3.06 -0.50
C SER A 175 -1.32 2.02 -0.24
N HIS A 176 -1.60 0.73 -0.44
CA HIS A 176 -0.56 -0.32 -0.37
C HIS A 176 0.56 -0.09 -1.39
N ILE A 177 0.22 0.30 -2.62
CA ILE A 177 1.20 0.66 -3.66
C ILE A 177 2.09 1.82 -3.20
N LEU A 178 1.50 2.94 -2.75
CA LEU A 178 2.25 4.13 -2.36
C LEU A 178 3.15 3.88 -1.13
N VAL A 179 2.68 3.10 -0.16
CA VAL A 179 3.49 2.72 1.02
C VAL A 179 4.67 1.85 0.62
N LEU A 180 4.50 0.87 -0.28
CA LEU A 180 5.63 0.08 -0.78
C LEU A 180 6.65 0.96 -1.51
N CYS A 181 6.18 1.92 -2.33
CA CYS A 181 7.06 2.89 -2.99
C CYS A 181 7.86 3.74 -1.99
N LEU A 182 7.24 4.15 -0.87
CA LEU A 182 7.92 4.86 0.22
C LEU A 182 9.02 4.00 0.84
N LYS A 183 8.72 2.75 1.21
CA LYS A 183 9.72 1.84 1.81
C LYS A 183 10.90 1.60 0.86
N LEU A 184 10.63 1.41 -0.44
CA LEU A 184 11.66 1.23 -1.48
C LEU A 184 12.44 2.51 -1.82
N SER A 185 12.04 3.66 -1.28
CA SER A 185 12.66 4.97 -1.54
C SER A 185 13.17 5.64 -0.27
N GLN A 186 13.41 4.90 0.80
CA GLN A 186 13.88 5.47 2.06
C GLN A 186 12.96 6.61 2.55
N PHE A 187 11.65 6.45 2.36
CA PHE A 187 10.60 7.35 2.84
C PHE A 187 10.55 8.74 2.18
N GLU A 188 11.27 8.93 1.07
CA GLU A 188 11.20 10.13 0.24
C GLU A 188 11.21 9.77 -1.26
N LEU A 189 10.22 10.26 -2.02
CA LEU A 189 10.18 10.02 -3.46
C LEU A 189 9.50 11.14 -4.27
N PRO A 190 9.95 11.39 -5.52
CA PRO A 190 9.28 12.30 -6.44
C PRO A 190 7.94 11.74 -6.93
N LEU A 191 6.95 12.61 -7.10
CA LEU A 191 5.59 12.21 -7.49
C LEU A 191 5.43 11.92 -8.99
N LEU A 192 6.27 12.52 -9.84
CA LEU A 192 6.10 12.52 -11.31
C LEU A 192 6.13 11.11 -11.91
N THR A 193 7.07 10.27 -11.48
CA THR A 193 7.19 8.89 -11.98
C THR A 193 5.92 8.11 -11.69
N LEU A 194 5.39 8.25 -10.47
CA LEU A 194 4.18 7.54 -10.06
C LEU A 194 2.90 8.07 -10.73
N THR A 195 2.80 9.37 -11.02
CA THR A 195 1.63 9.88 -11.76
C THR A 195 1.49 9.24 -13.14
N ASN A 196 2.62 9.00 -13.80
CA ASN A 196 2.66 8.36 -15.12
C ASN A 196 2.36 6.87 -14.99
N ASP A 197 3.05 6.17 -14.10
CA ASP A 197 2.89 4.72 -13.94
C ASP A 197 1.49 4.30 -13.46
N LEU A 198 0.85 5.12 -12.63
CA LEU A 198 -0.50 4.85 -12.08
C LEU A 198 -1.62 5.50 -12.89
N ASN A 199 -1.30 6.31 -13.91
CA ASN A 199 -2.25 7.13 -14.66
C ASN A 199 -3.16 7.97 -13.74
N LEU A 200 -2.55 8.66 -12.79
CA LEU A 200 -3.24 9.49 -11.80
C LEU A 200 -2.83 10.96 -11.92
N SER A 201 -3.79 11.85 -11.67
CA SER A 201 -3.47 13.27 -11.58
C SER A 201 -2.57 13.57 -10.38
N HIS A 202 -1.72 14.59 -10.53
CA HIS A 202 -0.86 15.09 -9.45
C HIS A 202 -1.64 15.40 -8.16
N LYS A 203 -2.84 15.97 -8.31
CA LYS A 203 -3.73 16.26 -7.16
C LYS A 203 -4.17 15.00 -6.45
N ARG A 204 -4.58 13.96 -7.19
CA ARG A 204 -5.06 12.69 -6.61
C ARG A 204 -3.94 11.97 -5.87
N ILE A 205 -2.74 11.89 -6.46
CA ILE A 205 -1.61 11.24 -5.81
C ILE A 205 -1.14 12.01 -4.56
N SER A 206 -1.06 13.34 -4.64
CA SER A 206 -0.68 14.19 -3.49
C SER A 206 -1.66 14.05 -2.33
N THR A 207 -2.96 14.00 -2.64
CA THR A 207 -4.02 13.80 -1.64
C THR A 207 -3.86 12.44 -0.95
N HIS A 208 -3.60 11.39 -1.72
CA HIS A 208 -3.38 10.04 -1.18
C HIS A 208 -2.13 9.97 -0.28
N PHE A 209 -1.01 10.53 -0.72
CA PHE A 209 0.18 10.62 0.16
C PHE A 209 -0.09 11.40 1.44
N THR A 210 -0.88 12.48 1.37
CA THR A 210 -1.27 13.24 2.58
C THR A 210 -2.11 12.38 3.53
N ILE A 211 -3.06 11.60 2.99
CA ILE A 211 -3.88 10.65 3.78
C ILE A 211 -3.00 9.58 4.47
N LEU A 212 -1.86 9.20 3.85
CA LEU A 212 -0.86 8.30 4.43
C LEU A 212 0.09 8.96 5.44
N GLY A 213 -0.14 10.24 5.79
CA GLY A 213 0.70 10.97 6.74
C GLY A 213 1.99 11.54 6.14
N CYS A 214 2.14 11.55 4.81
CA CYS A 214 3.27 12.21 4.17
C CYS A 214 3.06 13.72 4.07
N THR A 215 4.16 14.45 4.15
CA THR A 215 4.24 15.87 3.78
C THR A 215 4.66 15.99 2.32
N ILE A 216 3.97 16.83 1.54
CA ILE A 216 4.35 17.13 0.16
C ILE A 216 5.27 18.35 0.13
N LYS A 217 6.53 18.14 -0.23
CA LYS A 217 7.53 19.20 -0.44
C LYS A 217 7.54 19.63 -1.90
N LYS A 218 7.58 20.93 -2.14
CA LYS A 218 7.74 21.55 -3.47
C LYS A 218 9.15 22.11 -3.59
N SER A 219 9.85 21.78 -4.65
CA SER A 219 11.16 22.34 -5.00
C SER A 219 11.19 22.73 -6.48
N LYS A 220 12.25 23.43 -6.89
CA LYS A 220 12.53 23.71 -8.30
C LYS A 220 13.60 22.76 -8.82
N SER A 221 13.42 22.24 -10.04
CA SER A 221 14.48 21.52 -10.74
C SER A 221 15.56 22.51 -11.23
N PRO A 222 16.74 22.02 -11.63
CA PRO A 222 17.76 22.85 -12.28
C PRO A 222 17.26 23.60 -13.53
N GLN A 223 16.18 23.10 -14.14
CA GLN A 223 15.52 23.67 -15.33
C GLN A 223 14.35 24.60 -14.95
N GLY A 224 14.18 24.95 -13.66
CA GLY A 224 13.13 25.87 -13.19
C GLY A 224 11.72 25.27 -13.05
N LEU A 225 11.56 23.97 -13.34
CA LEU A 225 10.28 23.27 -13.25
C LEU A 225 9.93 22.92 -11.81
N ASP A 226 8.64 22.93 -11.48
CA ASP A 226 8.15 22.50 -10.17
C ASP A 226 8.30 20.98 -10.02
N VAL A 227 9.00 20.56 -8.96
CA VAL A 227 9.15 19.16 -8.56
C VAL A 227 8.48 18.97 -7.21
N TYR A 228 7.61 17.98 -7.12
CA TYR A 228 6.92 17.62 -5.89
C TYR A 228 7.43 16.27 -5.38
N ARG A 229 7.72 16.21 -4.08
CA ARG A 229 8.20 15.02 -3.38
C ARG A 229 7.29 14.72 -2.19
N ALA A 230 6.93 13.45 -2.02
CA ALA A 230 6.31 12.98 -0.79
C ALA A 230 7.40 12.54 0.19
N VAL A 231 7.27 12.97 1.45
CA VAL A 231 8.17 12.57 2.55
C VAL A 231 7.34 12.09 3.73
N LEU A 232 7.60 10.87 4.21
CA LEU A 232 6.97 10.35 5.43
C LEU A 232 7.83 10.76 6.64
N ASN A 233 7.30 11.65 7.47
CA ASN A 233 7.98 12.15 8.68
C ASN A 233 7.35 11.55 9.93
N VAL A 234 8.15 11.42 10.98
CA VAL A 234 7.71 11.10 12.34
C VAL A 234 7.91 12.31 13.27
N PRO A 235 7.00 12.59 14.21
CA PRO A 235 5.74 11.89 14.48
C PRO A 235 4.73 12.05 13.33
N LEU A 236 3.90 11.03 13.11
CA LEU A 236 2.91 11.01 12.04
C LEU A 236 1.89 12.14 12.21
N LYS A 237 1.70 12.91 11.15
CA LYS A 237 0.67 13.95 11.10
C LYS A 237 -0.34 13.58 10.04
N PHE A 238 -1.49 13.09 10.47
CA PHE A 238 -2.64 12.95 9.57
C PHE A 238 -3.25 14.34 9.29
N PRO A 239 -3.82 14.55 8.10
CA PRO A 239 -4.46 15.82 7.78
C PRO A 239 -5.62 16.05 8.76
N GLU A 240 -5.57 17.18 9.46
CA GLU A 240 -6.71 17.65 10.24
C GLU A 240 -7.88 17.91 9.28
N ILE A 241 -9.02 17.27 9.54
CA ILE A 241 -10.27 17.54 8.81
C ILE A 241 -10.70 18.94 9.23
N LYS A 242 -10.32 19.95 8.45
CA LYS A 242 -10.82 21.32 8.65
C LYS A 242 -12.29 21.36 8.26
N ASP A 243 -13.18 21.31 9.24
CA ASP A 243 -14.62 21.52 9.04
C ASP A 243 -14.89 22.89 8.42
N LYS A 244 -15.04 22.92 7.09
CA LYS A 244 -15.38 24.13 6.34
C LYS A 244 -16.86 24.54 6.47
N ARG A 245 -17.58 24.11 7.51
CA ARG A 245 -19.02 24.35 7.68
C ARG A 245 -19.40 25.47 8.66
N ALA A 246 -18.45 26.21 9.23
CA ALA A 246 -18.72 27.33 10.14
C ALA A 246 -18.45 28.72 9.54
N LYS A 247 -18.60 28.91 8.23
CA LYS A 247 -18.61 30.24 7.60
C LYS A 247 -19.72 30.32 6.56
N ASN A 248 -20.95 30.47 7.04
CA ASN A 248 -22.02 31.28 6.45
C ASN A 248 -23.34 30.95 7.14
N ARG A 249 -23.63 31.69 8.21
CA ARG A 249 -24.99 31.96 8.69
C ARG A 249 -24.95 33.19 9.59
N ILE A 250 -24.76 34.33 8.94
CA ILE A 250 -25.34 35.60 9.40
C ILE A 250 -26.57 35.79 8.51
N PHE A 251 -27.67 36.16 9.16
CA PHE A 251 -29.09 36.12 8.78
C PHE A 251 -29.78 34.80 9.18
#